data_AF-A0A3N2G634-F1
#
_entry.id   AF-A0A3N2G634-F1
#
_cell.length_a   1.000
_cell.length_b   1.000
_cell.length_c   1.000
_cell.angle_alpha   90.00
_cell.angle_beta   90.00
_cell.angle_gamma   90.00
#
_symmetry.space_group_name_H-M   'P 1'
#
loop_
_entity.id
_entity.type
_entity.pdbx_description
1 polymer ?
#
loop_
_entity_poly.entity_id
_entity_poly.type
_entity_poly.pdbx_seq_one_letter_code
_entity_poly.pdbx_strand_id
1 'polypeptide(L)'
;MNSGVPSGPVRAALEPADDVVRRSRDILQVVAAVTGEPVLASARDLPSAETGLRAAEHILLRELAAGGGSESTRLAALLAQVGGTLAAVRDGRLAVRTAAMGDLHQCLARLRGASTLHELAQQVPAELHRLGYRRALFSRLSGPAWSPRSAYTHDDPQLAEDLVRIGTAVPGQLGRELPETEVVRTRTPVLVDDAQHNPRVHHRLINLARTLDYVVAPLVTRGAVVGLVHADQHVEHDHVDEFDLRLLGLFAEGLGCVFERVVFAEQLRLMRERMREVDDLLDGYPVAPQPQRPRPVDPLEKYEGPFAELTRRELDVLRHLVLGESNSQIAAALFVSPGTVKTHVKNVLRKLGVSNRAEATARYHELMQRHR
;
A
#
# COMPACT_ATOMS: atom_id res chain seq x y z
N MET A 1 21.93 11.24 -49.06
CA MET A 1 21.80 10.44 -47.82
C MET A 1 20.35 10.49 -47.42
N ASN A 2 19.64 9.39 -47.69
CA ASN A 2 18.21 9.22 -47.49
C ASN A 2 18.06 8.37 -46.22
N SER A 3 17.52 8.93 -45.15
CA SER A 3 17.21 8.18 -43.93
C SER A 3 15.76 8.46 -43.53
N GLY A 4 14.85 7.84 -44.28
CA GLY A 4 13.46 7.67 -43.85
C GLY A 4 13.43 6.74 -42.65
N VAL A 5 13.06 7.28 -41.50
CA VAL A 5 12.68 6.51 -40.32
C VAL A 5 11.41 5.73 -40.69
N PRO A 6 11.36 4.40 -40.52
CA PRO A 6 10.15 3.65 -40.83
C PRO A 6 9.06 4.03 -39.84
N SER A 7 7.95 4.50 -40.39
CA SER A 7 6.67 4.70 -39.70
C SER A 7 6.35 3.44 -38.90
N GLY A 8 6.23 3.58 -37.58
CA GLY A 8 5.75 2.49 -36.72
C GLY A 8 4.38 1.98 -37.20
N PRO A 9 3.99 0.74 -36.81
CA PRO A 9 2.73 0.17 -37.25
C PRO A 9 1.59 1.13 -36.87
N VAL A 10 0.82 1.54 -37.88
CA VAL A 10 -0.45 2.23 -37.70
C VAL A 10 -1.30 1.32 -36.83
N ARG A 11 -1.43 1.65 -35.53
CA ARG A 11 -2.38 1.00 -34.64
C ARG A 11 -3.75 1.23 -35.28
N ALA A 12 -4.30 0.19 -35.92
CA ALA A 12 -5.69 0.21 -36.34
C ALA A 12 -6.51 0.59 -35.10
N ALA A 13 -7.37 1.60 -35.23
CA ALA A 13 -8.24 2.00 -34.14
C ALA A 13 -9.04 0.76 -33.73
N LEU A 14 -8.96 0.40 -32.44
CA LEU A 14 -9.71 -0.72 -31.90
C LEU A 14 -11.19 -0.44 -32.09
N GLU A 15 -11.92 -1.45 -32.56
CA GLU A 15 -13.36 -1.36 -32.72
C GLU A 15 -14.03 -1.21 -31.34
N PRO A 16 -15.04 -0.32 -31.17
CA PRO A 16 -15.78 -0.20 -29.92
C PRO A 16 -16.41 -1.53 -29.49
N ALA A 17 -16.38 -1.83 -28.19
CA ALA A 17 -16.89 -3.09 -27.65
C ALA A 17 -18.35 -3.36 -28.04
N ASP A 18 -19.20 -2.33 -28.00
CA ASP A 18 -20.62 -2.43 -28.36
C ASP A 18 -20.84 -2.84 -29.82
N ASP A 19 -19.98 -2.38 -30.72
CA ASP A 19 -20.04 -2.72 -32.13
C ASP A 19 -19.65 -4.18 -32.36
N VAL A 20 -18.62 -4.64 -31.64
CA VAL A 20 -18.18 -6.04 -31.66
C VAL A 20 -19.27 -6.97 -31.09
N VAL A 21 -19.90 -6.59 -29.98
CA VAL A 21 -21.01 -7.36 -29.37
C VAL A 21 -22.22 -7.42 -30.31
N ARG A 22 -22.60 -6.30 -30.93
CA ARG A 22 -23.70 -6.25 -31.91
C ARG A 22 -23.41 -7.15 -33.10
N ARG A 23 -22.22 -7.04 -33.70
CA ARG A 23 -21.79 -7.90 -34.82
C ARG A 23 -21.79 -9.37 -34.43
N SER A 24 -21.34 -9.70 -33.23
CA SER A 24 -21.36 -11.08 -32.71
C SER A 24 -22.80 -11.62 -32.69
N ARG A 25 -23.76 -10.82 -32.21
CA ARG A 25 -25.18 -11.20 -32.19
C ARG A 25 -25.72 -11.47 -33.61
N ASP A 26 -25.43 -10.59 -34.56
CA ASP A 26 -25.89 -10.72 -35.94
C ASP A 26 -25.33 -12.01 -36.58
N ILE A 27 -24.04 -12.29 -36.36
CA ILE A 27 -23.41 -13.52 -36.86
C ILE A 27 -24.04 -14.77 -36.23
N LEU A 28 -24.29 -14.77 -34.92
CA LEU A 28 -24.90 -15.92 -34.23
C LEU A 28 -26.31 -16.20 -34.74
N GLN A 29 -27.09 -15.17 -35.06
CA GLN A 29 -28.40 -15.32 -35.69
C GLN A 29 -28.31 -15.94 -37.09
N VAL A 30 -27.35 -15.49 -37.90
CA VAL A 30 -27.10 -16.07 -39.23
C VAL A 30 -26.68 -17.53 -39.13
N VAL A 31 -25.78 -17.88 -38.20
CA VAL A 31 -25.35 -19.27 -37.97
C VAL A 31 -26.53 -20.15 -37.58
N ALA A 32 -27.36 -19.71 -36.64
CA ALA A 32 -28.54 -20.47 -36.22
C ALA A 32 -29.52 -20.68 -37.39
N ALA A 33 -29.74 -19.65 -38.22
CA ALA A 33 -30.62 -19.75 -39.38
C ALA A 33 -30.09 -20.69 -40.48
N VAL A 34 -28.77 -20.75 -40.66
CA VAL A 34 -28.14 -21.61 -41.69
C VAL A 34 -28.03 -23.07 -41.22
N THR A 35 -27.72 -23.30 -39.95
CA THR A 35 -27.45 -24.64 -39.41
C THR A 35 -28.70 -25.31 -38.82
N GLY A 36 -29.75 -24.54 -38.52
CA GLY A 36 -30.94 -25.03 -37.82
C GLY A 36 -30.70 -25.36 -36.34
N GLU A 37 -29.48 -25.16 -35.84
CA GLU A 37 -29.13 -25.44 -34.44
C GLU A 37 -29.22 -24.17 -33.58
N PRO A 38 -29.81 -24.27 -32.38
CA PRO A 38 -29.84 -23.16 -31.45
C PRO A 38 -28.42 -22.91 -30.90
N VAL A 39 -27.91 -21.69 -31.05
CA VAL A 39 -26.65 -21.29 -30.42
C VAL A 39 -26.95 -20.89 -28.97
N LEU A 40 -26.42 -21.68 -28.03
CA LEU A 40 -26.74 -21.65 -26.59
C LEU A 40 -26.44 -20.32 -25.86
N ALA A 41 -25.75 -19.36 -26.49
CA ALA A 41 -25.31 -18.13 -25.82
C ALA A 41 -25.81 -16.86 -26.53
N SER A 42 -26.44 -15.96 -25.77
CA SER A 42 -26.78 -14.61 -26.26
C SER A 42 -25.57 -13.68 -26.11
N ALA A 43 -25.16 -13.01 -27.19
CA ALA A 43 -24.11 -11.98 -27.17
C ALA A 43 -24.65 -10.69 -26.50
N ARG A 44 -24.50 -10.63 -25.17
CA ARG A 44 -24.86 -9.50 -24.30
C ARG A 44 -23.63 -8.65 -23.98
N ASP A 45 -22.49 -9.31 -23.84
CA ASP A 45 -21.19 -8.72 -23.54
C ASP A 45 -20.08 -9.46 -24.31
N LEU A 46 -18.83 -9.00 -24.18
CA LEU A 46 -17.69 -9.63 -24.85
C LEU A 46 -17.45 -11.08 -24.39
N PRO A 47 -17.51 -11.44 -23.08
CA PRO A 47 -17.42 -12.83 -22.64
C PRO A 47 -18.48 -13.77 -23.23
N SER A 48 -19.75 -13.36 -23.23
CA SER A 48 -20.86 -14.16 -23.75
C SER A 48 -20.83 -14.24 -25.28
N ALA A 49 -20.37 -13.17 -25.96
CA ALA A 49 -20.08 -13.17 -27.38
C ALA A 49 -18.97 -14.17 -27.75
N GLU A 50 -17.88 -14.23 -27.00
CA GLU A 50 -16.82 -15.22 -27.23
C GLU A 50 -17.36 -16.66 -27.10
N THR A 51 -18.13 -16.91 -26.04
CA THR A 51 -18.73 -18.23 -25.79
C THR A 51 -19.63 -18.65 -26.94
N GLY A 52 -20.53 -17.75 -27.40
CA GLY A 52 -21.42 -18.02 -28.52
C GLY A 52 -20.68 -18.23 -29.84
N LEU A 53 -19.69 -17.38 -30.15
CA LEU A 53 -18.93 -17.48 -31.38
C LEU A 53 -18.06 -18.76 -31.44
N ARG A 54 -17.52 -19.23 -30.31
CA ARG A 54 -16.81 -20.53 -30.26
C ARG A 54 -17.74 -21.71 -30.47
N ALA A 55 -18.95 -21.65 -29.91
CA ALA A 55 -19.97 -22.66 -30.19
C ALA A 55 -20.35 -22.67 -31.68
N ALA A 56 -20.55 -21.50 -32.28
CA ALA A 56 -20.80 -21.35 -33.71
C ALA A 56 -19.64 -21.87 -34.58
N GLU A 57 -18.39 -21.56 -34.21
CA GLU A 57 -17.19 -22.08 -34.88
C GLU A 57 -17.19 -23.62 -34.89
N HIS A 58 -17.51 -24.25 -33.76
CA HIS A 58 -17.58 -25.71 -33.66
C HIS A 58 -18.69 -26.32 -34.54
N ILE A 59 -19.88 -25.72 -34.55
CA ILE A 59 -21.01 -26.16 -35.39
C ILE A 59 -20.63 -26.04 -36.87
N LEU A 60 -20.12 -24.89 -37.31
CA LEU A 60 -19.75 -24.65 -38.71
C LEU A 60 -18.66 -25.59 -39.19
N LEU A 61 -17.64 -25.88 -38.37
CA LEU A 61 -16.59 -26.84 -38.70
C LEU A 61 -17.15 -28.26 -38.88
N ARG A 62 -18.11 -28.67 -38.05
CA ARG A 62 -18.76 -29.98 -38.17
C ARG A 62 -19.60 -30.07 -39.45
N GLU A 63 -20.41 -29.06 -39.76
CA GLU A 63 -21.22 -29.02 -40.99
C GLU A 63 -20.33 -28.99 -42.25
N LEU A 64 -19.24 -28.23 -42.22
CA LEU A 64 -18.25 -28.21 -43.31
C LEU A 64 -17.62 -29.58 -43.56
N ALA A 65 -17.34 -30.34 -42.50
CA ALA A 65 -16.78 -31.68 -42.62
C ALA A 65 -17.79 -32.71 -43.19
N ALA A 66 -19.10 -32.47 -43.01
CA ALA A 66 -20.17 -33.34 -43.49
C ALA A 66 -20.62 -33.05 -44.93
N GLY A 67 -20.40 -31.83 -45.44
CA GLY A 67 -20.93 -31.36 -46.72
C GLY A 67 -19.93 -31.26 -47.88
N GLY A 68 -20.45 -31.07 -49.10
CA GLY A 68 -19.68 -30.74 -50.31
C GLY A 68 -20.51 -29.93 -51.31
N GLY A 69 -19.94 -28.91 -51.96
CA GLY A 69 -20.61 -28.09 -52.98
C GLY A 69 -20.65 -26.58 -52.66
N SER A 70 -21.63 -25.85 -53.20
CA SER A 70 -21.77 -24.39 -52.98
C SER A 70 -22.12 -24.01 -51.54
N GLU A 71 -22.74 -24.93 -50.81
CA GLU A 71 -23.05 -24.80 -49.38
C GLU A 71 -21.78 -24.76 -48.52
N SER A 72 -20.75 -25.52 -48.91
CA SER A 72 -19.42 -25.49 -48.27
C SER A 72 -18.76 -24.11 -48.40
N THR A 73 -18.91 -23.42 -49.55
CA THR A 73 -18.36 -22.05 -49.72
C THR A 73 -19.05 -21.06 -48.80
N ARG A 74 -20.38 -21.16 -48.65
CA ARG A 74 -21.15 -20.29 -47.75
C ARG A 74 -20.79 -20.52 -46.29
N LEU A 75 -20.67 -21.79 -45.88
CA LEU A 75 -20.25 -22.15 -44.52
C LEU A 75 -18.81 -21.72 -44.23
N ALA A 76 -17.89 -21.85 -45.19
CA ALA A 76 -16.50 -21.40 -45.04
C ALA A 76 -16.41 -19.86 -44.91
N ALA A 77 -17.20 -19.11 -45.66
CA ALA A 77 -17.27 -17.66 -45.53
C ALA A 77 -17.82 -17.24 -44.15
N LEU A 78 -18.84 -17.94 -43.65
CA LEU A 78 -19.40 -17.67 -42.32
C LEU A 78 -18.40 -18.03 -41.21
N LEU A 79 -17.65 -19.12 -41.37
CA LEU A 79 -16.57 -19.49 -40.45
C LEU A 79 -15.47 -18.42 -40.42
N ALA A 80 -15.10 -17.86 -41.58
CA ALA A 80 -14.15 -16.75 -41.65
C ALA A 80 -14.67 -15.49 -40.93
N GLN A 81 -15.96 -15.17 -41.06
CA GLN A 81 -16.60 -14.07 -40.33
C GLN A 81 -16.60 -14.31 -38.81
N VAL A 82 -16.90 -15.53 -38.37
CA VAL A 82 -16.81 -15.93 -36.95
C VAL A 82 -15.39 -15.77 -36.44
N GLY A 83 -14.38 -16.26 -37.17
CA GLY A 83 -12.97 -16.14 -36.81
C GLY A 83 -12.49 -14.70 -36.70
N GLY A 84 -12.85 -13.84 -37.66
CA GLY A 84 -12.54 -12.41 -37.61
C GLY A 84 -13.22 -11.69 -36.43
N THR A 85 -14.45 -12.06 -36.11
CA THR A 85 -15.18 -11.48 -34.97
C THR A 85 -14.63 -11.99 -33.63
N LEU A 86 -14.21 -13.25 -33.53
CA LEU A 86 -13.50 -13.78 -32.36
C LEU A 86 -12.20 -13.04 -32.09
N ALA A 87 -11.45 -12.66 -33.13
CA ALA A 87 -10.27 -11.82 -32.98
C ALA A 87 -10.63 -10.43 -32.42
N ALA A 88 -11.65 -9.78 -32.98
CA ALA A 88 -12.14 -8.49 -32.48
C ALA A 88 -12.63 -8.55 -31.02
N VAL A 89 -13.31 -9.64 -30.63
CA VAL A 89 -13.71 -9.86 -29.23
C VAL A 89 -12.50 -9.97 -28.31
N ARG A 90 -11.46 -10.72 -28.71
CA ARG A 90 -10.22 -10.85 -27.92
C ARG A 90 -9.50 -9.50 -27.76
N ASP A 91 -9.41 -8.73 -28.84
CA ASP A 91 -8.80 -7.40 -28.82
C ASP A 91 -9.59 -6.44 -27.92
N GLY A 92 -10.93 -6.44 -28.03
CA GLY A 92 -11.80 -5.67 -27.15
C GLY A 92 -11.62 -6.04 -25.68
N ARG A 93 -11.60 -7.33 -25.34
CA ARG A 93 -11.36 -7.80 -23.97
C ARG A 93 -9.99 -7.38 -23.45
N LEU A 94 -8.94 -7.47 -24.27
CA LEU A 94 -7.61 -7.03 -23.89
C LEU A 94 -7.56 -5.51 -23.63
N ALA A 95 -8.26 -4.73 -24.45
CA ALA A 95 -8.36 -3.28 -24.29
C ALA A 95 -9.07 -2.90 -22.98
N VAL A 96 -10.23 -3.48 -22.70
CA VAL A 96 -10.98 -3.28 -21.44
C VAL A 96 -10.10 -3.62 -20.23
N ARG A 97 -9.45 -4.78 -20.25
CA ARG A 97 -8.55 -5.21 -19.15
C ARG A 97 -7.35 -4.28 -18.97
N THR A 98 -6.79 -3.76 -20.05
CA THR A 98 -5.67 -2.81 -19.99
C THR A 98 -6.11 -1.47 -19.41
N ALA A 99 -7.29 -0.98 -19.79
CA ALA A 99 -7.88 0.24 -19.24
C ALA A 99 -8.11 0.09 -17.72
N ALA A 100 -8.71 -1.02 -17.28
CA ALA A 100 -8.95 -1.31 -15.87
C ALA A 100 -7.67 -1.30 -15.02
N MET A 101 -6.52 -1.75 -15.56
CA MET A 101 -5.23 -1.61 -14.87
C MET A 101 -4.80 -0.15 -14.69
N GLY A 102 -5.04 0.70 -15.69
CA GLY A 102 -4.80 2.14 -15.59
C GLY A 102 -5.69 2.79 -14.53
N ASP A 103 -6.97 2.43 -14.51
CA ASP A 103 -7.93 2.94 -13.52
C ASP A 103 -7.59 2.48 -12.10
N LEU A 104 -7.14 1.23 -11.93
CA LEU A 104 -6.65 0.71 -10.65
C LEU A 104 -5.50 1.55 -10.10
N HIS A 105 -4.52 1.88 -10.94
CA HIS A 105 -3.40 2.73 -10.52
C HIS A 105 -3.88 4.11 -10.09
N GLN A 106 -4.85 4.71 -10.80
CA GLN A 106 -5.40 6.01 -10.44
C GLN A 106 -6.21 5.97 -9.13
N CYS A 107 -6.99 4.91 -8.91
CA CYS A 107 -7.74 4.72 -7.67
C CYS A 107 -6.80 4.65 -6.46
N LEU A 108 -5.77 3.80 -6.55
CA LEU A 108 -4.75 3.71 -5.49
C LEU A 108 -3.99 5.03 -5.30
N ALA A 109 -3.74 5.79 -6.37
CA ALA A 109 -3.12 7.11 -6.26
C ALA A 109 -4.02 8.12 -5.53
N ARG A 110 -5.34 8.09 -5.71
CA ARG A 110 -6.27 8.94 -4.96
C ARG A 110 -6.35 8.57 -3.49
N LEU A 111 -6.40 7.28 -3.17
CA LEU A 111 -6.36 6.79 -1.78
C LEU A 111 -5.08 7.20 -1.04
N ARG A 112 -4.00 7.47 -1.77
CA ARG A 112 -2.79 8.06 -1.16
C ARG A 112 -3.01 9.48 -0.60
N GLY A 113 -4.10 10.15 -0.92
CA GLY A 113 -4.45 11.44 -0.30
C GLY A 113 -4.91 11.32 1.15
N ALA A 114 -5.41 10.14 1.57
CA ALA A 114 -6.00 9.97 2.89
C ALA A 114 -4.96 10.17 4.01
N SER A 115 -5.35 10.94 5.03
CA SER A 115 -4.52 11.28 6.19
C SER A 115 -4.87 10.47 7.45
N THR A 116 -6.04 9.83 7.46
CA THR A 116 -6.49 9.00 8.58
C THR A 116 -7.07 7.68 8.10
N LEU A 117 -7.09 6.67 8.99
CA LEU A 117 -7.73 5.38 8.69
C LEU A 117 -9.23 5.52 8.45
N HIS A 118 -9.89 6.46 9.13
CA HIS A 118 -11.32 6.73 8.93
C HIS A 118 -11.58 7.26 7.53
N GLU A 119 -10.82 8.27 7.10
CA GLU A 119 -10.91 8.82 5.75
C GLU A 119 -10.62 7.77 4.68
N LEU A 120 -9.55 6.99 4.87
CA LEU A 120 -9.19 5.91 3.96
C LEU A 120 -10.33 4.88 3.85
N ALA A 121 -10.90 4.46 4.99
CA ALA A 121 -12.02 3.54 5.01
C ALA A 121 -13.23 4.09 4.24
N GLN A 122 -13.58 5.37 4.40
CA GLN A 122 -14.71 5.99 3.69
C GLN A 122 -14.49 6.08 2.17
N GLN A 123 -13.25 6.29 1.73
CA GLN A 123 -12.94 6.46 0.30
C GLN A 123 -12.88 5.12 -0.46
N VAL A 124 -12.52 4.01 0.20
CA VAL A 124 -12.31 2.71 -0.48
C VAL A 124 -13.50 2.25 -1.34
N PRO A 125 -14.74 2.21 -0.82
CA PRO A 125 -15.89 1.78 -1.63
C PRO A 125 -16.16 2.69 -2.84
N ALA A 126 -15.98 4.00 -2.69
CA ALA A 126 -16.16 4.96 -3.78
C ALA A 126 -15.11 4.80 -4.88
N GLU A 127 -13.87 4.44 -4.53
CA GLU A 127 -12.82 4.14 -5.50
C GLU A 127 -13.04 2.81 -6.22
N LEU A 128 -13.59 1.80 -5.54
CA LEU A 128 -14.04 0.57 -6.19
C LEU A 128 -15.17 0.83 -7.19
N HIS A 129 -16.06 1.77 -6.89
CA HIS A 129 -17.06 2.19 -7.86
C HIS A 129 -16.44 2.76 -9.14
N ARG A 130 -15.40 3.59 -9.01
CA ARG A 130 -14.66 4.11 -10.17
C ARG A 130 -13.94 3.01 -10.97
N LEU A 131 -13.70 1.84 -10.37
CA LEU A 131 -13.18 0.65 -11.07
C LEU A 131 -14.25 -0.16 -11.80
N GLY A 132 -15.51 0.28 -11.73
CA GLY A 132 -16.62 -0.35 -12.43
C GLY A 132 -17.53 -1.18 -11.54
N TYR A 133 -17.31 -1.26 -10.22
CA TYR A 133 -18.22 -2.00 -9.34
C TYR A 133 -19.46 -1.18 -8.99
N ARG A 134 -20.65 -1.77 -9.09
CA ARG A 134 -21.91 -1.08 -8.75
C ARG A 134 -22.09 -0.99 -7.24
N ARG A 135 -21.57 -1.98 -6.49
CA ARG A 135 -21.52 -1.89 -5.03
C ARG A 135 -20.20 -2.41 -4.49
N ALA A 136 -19.79 -1.79 -3.40
CA ALA A 136 -18.57 -2.13 -2.72
C ALA A 136 -18.73 -1.97 -1.21
N LEU A 137 -18.00 -2.79 -0.46
CA LEU A 137 -18.01 -2.81 0.99
C LEU A 137 -16.57 -2.86 1.49
N PHE A 138 -16.25 -2.02 2.46
CA PHE A 138 -15.00 -2.15 3.21
C PHE A 138 -15.33 -2.56 4.64
N SER A 139 -14.74 -3.66 5.08
CA SER A 139 -14.97 -4.27 6.38
C SER A 139 -13.69 -4.33 7.20
N ARG A 140 -13.80 -4.14 8.51
CA ARG A 140 -12.68 -4.30 9.45
C ARG A 140 -12.79 -5.63 10.19
N LEU A 141 -11.66 -6.27 10.43
CA LEU A 141 -11.56 -7.44 11.29
C LEU A 141 -11.33 -7.04 12.76
N SER A 142 -11.94 -7.79 13.67
CA SER A 142 -11.81 -7.63 15.12
C SER A 142 -11.96 -9.00 15.78
N GLY A 143 -10.84 -9.70 15.93
CA GLY A 143 -10.83 -11.10 16.38
C GLY A 143 -11.50 -12.02 15.34
N PRO A 144 -12.44 -12.88 15.74
CA PRO A 144 -13.17 -13.74 14.80
C PRO A 144 -14.30 -13.00 14.09
N ALA A 145 -14.56 -11.72 14.39
CA ALA A 145 -15.66 -10.98 13.79
C ALA A 145 -15.16 -10.03 12.69
N TRP A 146 -15.95 -9.89 11.63
CA TRP A 146 -15.80 -8.82 10.64
C TRP A 146 -17.04 -7.95 10.62
N SER A 147 -16.84 -6.63 10.52
CA SER A 147 -17.93 -5.64 10.51
C SER A 147 -17.68 -4.64 9.38
N PRO A 148 -18.68 -4.35 8.54
CA PRO A 148 -18.61 -3.25 7.59
C PRO A 148 -18.29 -1.91 8.26
N ARG A 149 -17.53 -1.07 7.57
CA ARG A 149 -17.15 0.28 8.01
C ARG A 149 -17.66 1.37 7.08
N SER A 150 -17.71 1.05 5.80
CA SER A 150 -18.20 1.91 4.74
C SER A 150 -18.70 1.03 3.61
N ALA A 151 -19.66 1.56 2.86
CA ALA A 151 -20.22 0.92 1.68
C ALA A 151 -20.43 1.98 0.61
N TYR A 152 -20.51 1.55 -0.63
CA TYR A 152 -20.97 2.35 -1.75
C TYR A 152 -21.93 1.52 -2.58
N THR A 153 -22.95 2.18 -3.12
CA THR A 153 -23.96 1.64 -4.01
C THR A 153 -24.26 2.69 -5.08
N HIS A 154 -24.29 2.28 -6.35
CA HIS A 154 -24.41 3.22 -7.48
C HIS A 154 -25.73 4.00 -7.49
N ASP A 155 -26.87 3.29 -7.36
CA ASP A 155 -28.20 3.87 -7.54
C ASP A 155 -29.01 4.02 -6.24
N ASP A 156 -28.49 3.53 -5.12
CA ASP A 156 -29.24 3.47 -3.86
C ASP A 156 -28.37 3.79 -2.64
N PRO A 157 -28.08 5.08 -2.37
CA PRO A 157 -27.25 5.48 -1.22
C PRO A 157 -27.81 5.00 0.13
N GLN A 158 -29.13 4.86 0.25
CA GLN A 158 -29.75 4.38 1.48
C GLN A 158 -29.40 2.91 1.74
N LEU A 159 -29.32 2.09 0.70
CA LEU A 159 -28.84 0.72 0.80
C LEU A 159 -27.39 0.66 1.32
N ALA A 160 -26.51 1.58 0.92
CA ALA A 160 -25.14 1.63 1.45
C ALA A 160 -25.13 1.89 2.97
N GLU A 161 -25.92 2.86 3.44
CA GLU A 161 -26.08 3.12 4.87
C GLU A 161 -26.64 1.91 5.62
N ASP A 162 -27.65 1.25 5.05
CA ASP A 162 -28.28 0.08 5.65
C ASP A 162 -27.34 -1.12 5.71
N LEU A 163 -26.51 -1.36 4.68
CA LEU A 163 -25.48 -2.38 4.68
C LEU A 163 -24.49 -2.18 5.84
N VAL A 164 -24.03 -0.94 6.05
CA VAL A 164 -23.12 -0.61 7.14
C VAL A 164 -23.81 -0.78 8.49
N ARG A 165 -25.02 -0.24 8.64
CA ARG A 165 -25.80 -0.27 9.88
C ARG A 165 -26.13 -1.71 10.31
N ILE A 166 -26.66 -2.52 9.39
CA ILE A 166 -27.06 -3.91 9.66
C ILE A 166 -25.83 -4.78 9.89
N GLY A 167 -24.79 -4.66 9.08
CA GLY A 167 -23.56 -5.44 9.24
C GLY A 167 -22.77 -5.07 10.50
N THR A 168 -22.90 -3.83 10.98
CA THR A 168 -22.32 -3.42 12.27
C THR A 168 -23.13 -3.96 13.44
N ALA A 169 -24.47 -3.95 13.34
CA ALA A 169 -25.35 -4.48 14.38
C ALA A 169 -25.24 -6.00 14.54
N VAL A 170 -24.97 -6.71 13.44
CA VAL A 170 -24.73 -8.17 13.43
C VAL A 170 -23.47 -8.46 12.63
N PRO A 171 -22.29 -8.40 13.27
CA PRO A 171 -21.02 -8.71 12.62
C PRO A 171 -20.95 -10.17 12.16
N GLY A 172 -20.39 -10.38 10.97
CA GLY A 172 -20.12 -11.72 10.47
C GLY A 172 -19.08 -12.43 11.33
N GLN A 173 -19.33 -13.70 11.67
CA GLN A 173 -18.42 -14.50 12.47
C GLN A 173 -17.61 -15.42 11.56
N LEU A 174 -16.29 -15.22 11.50
CA LEU A 174 -15.36 -16.13 10.85
C LEU A 174 -15.49 -17.52 11.48
N GLY A 175 -15.74 -18.52 10.64
CA GLY A 175 -16.07 -19.88 11.01
C GLY A 175 -15.89 -20.81 9.83
N ARG A 176 -15.94 -22.13 10.05
CA ARG A 176 -15.49 -23.13 9.06
C ARG A 176 -16.15 -23.06 7.68
N GLU A 177 -17.27 -22.37 7.54
CA GLU A 177 -18.07 -22.40 6.33
C GLU A 177 -18.09 -21.08 5.54
N LEU A 178 -17.69 -19.91 6.05
CA LEU A 178 -17.82 -18.66 5.26
C LEU A 178 -16.69 -18.46 4.21
N PRO A 179 -16.97 -17.91 3.01
CA PRO A 179 -15.95 -17.44 2.05
C PRO A 179 -14.95 -16.49 2.68
N GLU A 180 -15.40 -15.57 3.54
CA GLU A 180 -14.51 -14.65 4.26
C GLU A 180 -13.50 -15.40 5.14
N THR A 181 -13.86 -16.57 5.66
CA THR A 181 -12.94 -17.40 6.45
C THR A 181 -11.86 -18.01 5.56
N GLU A 182 -12.22 -18.40 4.35
CA GLU A 182 -11.25 -18.84 3.35
C GLU A 182 -10.30 -17.71 2.99
N VAL A 183 -10.83 -16.52 2.66
CA VAL A 183 -10.04 -15.31 2.35
C VAL A 183 -9.04 -14.97 3.46
N VAL A 184 -9.47 -15.01 4.73
CA VAL A 184 -8.58 -14.72 5.86
C VAL A 184 -7.52 -15.81 6.03
N ARG A 185 -7.89 -17.08 5.84
CA ARG A 185 -7.00 -18.24 6.02
C ARG A 185 -5.95 -18.34 4.93
N THR A 186 -6.35 -18.19 3.66
CA THR A 186 -5.46 -18.33 2.50
C THR A 186 -4.76 -17.03 2.15
N ARG A 187 -5.31 -15.89 2.59
CA ARG A 187 -4.89 -14.54 2.18
C ARG A 187 -5.00 -14.35 0.66
N THR A 188 -5.93 -15.04 0.03
CA THR A 188 -6.23 -14.90 -1.39
C THR A 188 -7.66 -14.40 -1.58
N PRO A 189 -7.95 -13.66 -2.66
CA PRO A 189 -9.31 -13.33 -3.02
C PRO A 189 -10.15 -14.59 -3.30
N VAL A 190 -11.46 -14.49 -3.11
CA VAL A 190 -12.45 -15.54 -3.43
C VAL A 190 -13.59 -14.92 -4.25
N LEU A 191 -13.98 -15.63 -5.31
CA LEU A 191 -15.21 -15.39 -6.08
C LEU A 191 -16.31 -16.28 -5.49
N VAL A 192 -17.48 -15.70 -5.24
CA VAL A 192 -18.65 -16.42 -4.75
C VAL A 192 -19.75 -16.31 -5.77
N ASP A 193 -20.09 -17.44 -6.36
CA ASP A 193 -21.22 -17.59 -7.27
C ASP A 193 -22.49 -17.97 -6.49
N ASP A 194 -23.66 -17.62 -7.06
CA ASP A 194 -25.00 -17.97 -6.55
C ASP A 194 -25.20 -17.68 -5.05
N ALA A 195 -24.83 -16.46 -4.65
CA ALA A 195 -24.87 -16.02 -3.26
C ALA A 195 -26.27 -16.13 -2.63
N GLN A 196 -27.36 -15.99 -3.40
CA GLN A 196 -28.73 -16.10 -2.87
C GLN A 196 -29.06 -17.49 -2.31
N HIS A 197 -28.48 -18.56 -2.87
CA HIS A 197 -28.74 -19.94 -2.44
C HIS A 197 -27.56 -20.56 -1.69
N ASN A 198 -26.44 -19.86 -1.60
CA ASN A 198 -25.23 -20.37 -0.98
C ASN A 198 -25.33 -20.35 0.56
N PRO A 199 -25.32 -21.50 1.26
CA PRO A 199 -25.44 -21.55 2.72
C PRO A 199 -24.22 -20.99 3.46
N ARG A 200 -23.15 -20.74 2.71
CA ARG A 200 -21.86 -20.28 3.24
C ARG A 200 -21.78 -18.76 3.33
N VAL A 201 -22.82 -17.98 3.07
CA VAL A 201 -22.71 -16.51 3.01
C VAL A 201 -23.37 -15.80 4.18
N HIS A 202 -23.07 -14.51 4.35
CA HIS A 202 -23.77 -13.66 5.30
C HIS A 202 -25.19 -13.29 4.80
N HIS A 203 -26.15 -14.20 4.96
CA HIS A 203 -27.50 -14.11 4.39
C HIS A 203 -28.22 -12.79 4.61
N ARG A 204 -28.05 -12.11 5.75
CA ARG A 204 -28.71 -10.80 5.98
C ARG A 204 -28.23 -9.72 5.01
N LEU A 205 -26.93 -9.68 4.72
CA LEU A 205 -26.35 -8.68 3.82
C LEU A 205 -26.65 -9.06 2.37
N ILE A 206 -26.52 -10.35 2.04
CA ILE A 206 -26.83 -10.88 0.71
C ILE A 206 -28.30 -10.68 0.34
N ASN A 207 -29.24 -10.92 1.25
CA ASN A 207 -30.67 -10.72 0.97
C ASN A 207 -31.04 -9.24 0.89
N LEU A 208 -30.43 -8.40 1.73
CA LEU A 208 -30.65 -6.95 1.70
C LEU A 208 -30.17 -6.35 0.37
N ALA A 209 -28.96 -6.70 -0.06
CA ALA A 209 -28.41 -6.24 -1.33
C ALA A 209 -28.99 -6.99 -2.54
N ARG A 210 -29.61 -8.16 -2.38
CA ARG A 210 -30.00 -9.02 -3.50
C ARG A 210 -28.79 -9.38 -4.39
N THR A 211 -27.64 -9.62 -3.75
CA THR A 211 -26.38 -9.98 -4.42
C THR A 211 -26.47 -11.37 -5.06
N LEU A 212 -26.12 -11.50 -6.34
CA LEU A 212 -26.12 -12.77 -7.07
C LEU A 212 -24.75 -13.45 -7.03
N ASP A 213 -23.71 -12.68 -7.35
CA ASP A 213 -22.31 -13.07 -7.28
C ASP A 213 -21.52 -11.92 -6.65
N TYR A 214 -20.37 -12.22 -6.04
CA TYR A 214 -19.48 -11.19 -5.52
C TYR A 214 -18.05 -11.70 -5.38
N VAL A 215 -17.11 -10.77 -5.40
CA VAL A 215 -15.71 -11.01 -5.09
C VAL A 215 -15.37 -10.41 -3.74
N VAL A 216 -14.51 -11.10 -3.00
CA VAL A 216 -13.99 -10.63 -1.71
C VAL A 216 -12.48 -10.82 -1.66
N ALA A 217 -11.76 -9.77 -1.26
CA ALA A 217 -10.30 -9.75 -1.17
C ALA A 217 -9.82 -9.36 0.25
N PRO A 218 -8.70 -9.93 0.72
CA PRO A 218 -8.15 -9.61 2.02
C PRO A 218 -7.34 -8.32 1.97
N LEU A 219 -7.57 -7.41 2.92
CA LEU A 219 -6.63 -6.32 3.20
C LEU A 219 -5.53 -6.86 4.12
N VAL A 220 -4.35 -7.12 3.56
CA VAL A 220 -3.19 -7.65 4.28
C VAL A 220 -2.23 -6.52 4.64
N THR A 221 -1.84 -6.44 5.90
CA THR A 221 -0.81 -5.52 6.41
C THR A 221 0.13 -6.26 7.33
N ARG A 222 1.44 -6.12 7.15
CA ARG A 222 2.48 -6.82 7.93
C ARG A 222 2.22 -8.33 8.09
N GLY A 223 1.70 -8.97 7.04
CA GLY A 223 1.39 -10.41 7.02
C GLY A 223 0.11 -10.83 7.74
N ALA A 224 -0.67 -9.90 8.28
CA ALA A 224 -1.96 -10.16 8.92
C ALA A 224 -3.11 -9.56 8.10
N VAL A 225 -4.24 -10.27 8.04
CA VAL A 225 -5.47 -9.73 7.43
C VAL A 225 -6.15 -8.82 8.44
N VAL A 226 -6.30 -7.54 8.10
CA VAL A 226 -6.88 -6.51 8.99
C VAL A 226 -8.25 -6.02 8.55
N GLY A 227 -8.62 -6.34 7.31
CA GLY A 227 -9.93 -6.02 6.75
C GLY A 227 -10.25 -6.88 5.55
N LEU A 228 -11.47 -6.71 5.05
CA LEU A 228 -11.98 -7.35 3.86
C LEU A 228 -12.54 -6.28 2.95
N VAL A 229 -12.35 -6.47 1.66
CA VAL A 229 -12.92 -5.64 0.61
C VAL A 229 -13.86 -6.52 -0.20
N HIS A 230 -15.13 -6.15 -0.29
CA HIS A 230 -16.11 -6.84 -1.11
C HIS A 230 -16.53 -5.95 -2.26
N ALA A 231 -16.80 -6.55 -3.41
CA ALA A 231 -17.41 -5.88 -4.55
C ALA A 231 -18.34 -6.84 -5.28
N ASP A 232 -19.49 -6.34 -5.74
CA ASP A 232 -20.40 -7.08 -6.59
C ASP A 232 -20.88 -6.22 -7.76
N GLN A 233 -21.36 -6.91 -8.81
CA GLN A 233 -21.91 -6.38 -10.06
C GLN A 233 -21.00 -5.37 -10.78
N HIS A 234 -20.64 -5.63 -12.03
CA HIS A 234 -19.91 -4.65 -12.84
C HIS A 234 -20.89 -3.70 -13.55
N VAL A 235 -20.55 -2.42 -13.73
CA VAL A 235 -21.41 -1.42 -14.41
C VAL A 235 -21.66 -1.82 -15.86
N GLU A 236 -20.70 -2.51 -16.47
CA GLU A 236 -20.80 -3.02 -17.84
C GLU A 236 -21.50 -4.39 -17.91
N HIS A 237 -21.37 -5.22 -16.88
CA HIS A 237 -21.85 -6.61 -16.86
C HIS A 237 -22.45 -6.91 -15.49
N ASP A 238 -23.72 -7.36 -15.41
CA ASP A 238 -24.44 -7.58 -14.13
C ASP A 238 -23.91 -8.76 -13.28
N HIS A 239 -22.67 -9.19 -13.50
CA HIS A 239 -21.97 -10.27 -12.80
C HIS A 239 -20.48 -9.92 -12.60
N VAL A 240 -19.81 -10.62 -11.68
CA VAL A 240 -18.35 -10.59 -11.52
C VAL A 240 -17.68 -11.86 -12.04
N ASP A 241 -16.47 -11.77 -12.58
CA ASP A 241 -15.72 -12.90 -13.14
C ASP A 241 -14.30 -13.10 -12.53
N GLU A 242 -13.50 -14.01 -13.09
CA GLU A 242 -12.11 -14.23 -12.66
C GLU A 242 -11.19 -13.02 -12.87
N PHE A 243 -11.50 -12.16 -13.84
CA PHE A 243 -10.77 -10.91 -14.03
C PHE A 243 -11.09 -9.95 -12.89
N ASP A 244 -12.35 -9.81 -12.49
CA ASP A 244 -12.74 -9.03 -11.30
C ASP A 244 -12.07 -9.54 -10.03
N LEU A 245 -12.01 -10.86 -9.86
CA LEU A 245 -11.32 -11.49 -8.73
C LEU A 245 -9.86 -11.05 -8.63
N ARG A 246 -9.16 -11.03 -9.77
CA ARG A 246 -7.76 -10.59 -9.85
C ARG A 246 -7.62 -9.08 -9.69
N LEU A 247 -8.52 -8.30 -10.28
CA LEU A 247 -8.52 -6.85 -10.20
C LEU A 247 -8.71 -6.38 -8.75
N LEU A 248 -9.69 -6.94 -8.05
CA LEU A 248 -9.93 -6.66 -6.64
C LEU A 248 -8.77 -7.11 -5.75
N GLY A 249 -8.16 -8.25 -6.07
CA GLY A 249 -6.94 -8.72 -5.38
C GLY A 249 -5.79 -7.71 -5.47
N LEU A 250 -5.46 -7.26 -6.68
CA LEU A 250 -4.43 -6.24 -6.90
C LEU A 250 -4.76 -4.91 -6.22
N PHE A 251 -6.04 -4.52 -6.23
CA PHE A 251 -6.49 -3.34 -5.51
C PHE A 251 -6.26 -3.49 -4.00
N ALA A 252 -6.62 -4.64 -3.41
CA ALA A 252 -6.45 -4.90 -1.99
C ALA A 252 -4.96 -4.95 -1.56
N GLU A 253 -4.09 -5.50 -2.41
CA GLU A 253 -2.63 -5.45 -2.23
C GLU A 253 -2.11 -4.01 -2.20
N GLY A 254 -2.48 -3.21 -3.20
CA GLY A 254 -2.13 -1.79 -3.26
C GLY A 254 -2.69 -0.99 -2.08
N LEU A 255 -3.91 -1.28 -1.67
CA LEU A 255 -4.56 -0.68 -0.51
C LEU A 255 -3.79 -1.00 0.79
N GLY A 256 -3.23 -2.22 0.92
CA GLY A 256 -2.37 -2.59 2.04
C GLY A 256 -1.18 -1.64 2.21
N CYS A 257 -0.51 -1.30 1.11
CA CYS A 257 0.59 -0.33 1.10
C CYS A 257 0.12 1.08 1.53
N VAL A 258 -1.05 1.52 1.05
CA VAL A 258 -1.63 2.82 1.44
C VAL A 258 -1.99 2.82 2.92
N PHE A 259 -2.59 1.75 3.41
CA PHE A 259 -3.00 1.57 4.80
C PHE A 259 -1.79 1.63 5.74
N GLU A 260 -0.73 0.87 5.45
CA GLU A 260 0.49 0.88 6.26
C GLU A 260 1.09 2.28 6.35
N ARG A 261 1.16 3.00 5.22
CA ARG A 261 1.65 4.37 5.19
C ARG A 261 0.82 5.31 6.07
N VAL A 262 -0.51 5.19 6.05
CA VAL A 262 -1.39 6.00 6.92
C VAL A 262 -1.15 5.68 8.40
N VAL A 263 -1.06 4.39 8.76
CA VAL A 263 -0.73 3.96 10.13
C VAL A 263 0.63 4.51 10.57
N PHE A 264 1.66 4.42 9.73
CA PHE A 264 2.98 4.94 10.04
C PHE A 264 2.99 6.46 10.21
N ALA A 265 2.26 7.19 9.36
CA ALA A 265 2.13 8.64 9.48
C ALA A 265 1.45 9.04 10.80
N GLU A 266 0.41 8.33 11.20
CA GLU A 266 -0.31 8.57 12.46
C GLU A 266 0.57 8.25 13.68
N GLN A 267 1.30 7.13 13.66
CA GLN A 267 2.26 6.78 14.71
C GLN A 267 3.37 7.81 14.87
N LEU A 268 3.92 8.33 13.76
CA LEU A 268 4.92 9.41 13.79
C LEU A 268 4.35 10.71 14.34
N ARG A 269 3.09 11.05 14.01
CA ARG A 269 2.40 12.22 14.55
C ARG A 269 2.25 12.11 16.07
N LEU A 270 1.73 10.98 16.56
CA LEU A 270 1.57 10.71 17.99
C LEU A 270 2.90 10.71 18.73
N MET A 271 3.96 10.14 18.14
CA MET A 271 5.30 10.18 18.73
C MET A 271 5.81 11.62 18.86
N ARG A 272 5.63 12.45 17.83
CA ARG A 272 6.01 13.87 17.86
C ARG A 272 5.21 14.66 18.89
N GLU A 273 3.93 14.36 19.05
CA GLU A 273 3.08 14.97 20.07
C GLU A 273 3.53 14.59 21.48
N ARG A 274 3.78 13.30 21.75
CA ARG A 274 4.32 12.86 23.05
C ARG A 274 5.71 13.44 23.33
N MET A 275 6.57 13.57 22.32
CA MET A 275 7.86 14.25 22.49
C MET A 275 7.69 15.71 22.84
N ARG A 276 6.74 16.43 22.23
CA ARG A 276 6.41 17.82 22.61
C ARG A 276 5.85 17.90 24.02
N GLU A 277 4.97 17.00 24.44
CA GLU A 277 4.47 16.97 25.82
C GLU A 277 5.61 16.76 26.83
N VAL A 278 6.59 15.92 26.50
CA VAL A 278 7.80 15.75 27.32
C VAL A 278 8.63 17.04 27.32
N ASP A 279 8.81 17.70 26.17
CA ASP A 279 9.53 18.98 26.07
C ASP A 279 8.84 20.08 26.89
N ASP A 280 7.51 20.21 26.78
CA ASP A 280 6.69 21.16 27.53
C ASP A 280 6.73 20.87 29.05
N LEU A 281 6.74 19.59 29.45
CA LEU A 281 6.89 19.19 30.85
C LEU A 281 8.30 19.51 31.39
N LEU A 282 9.32 19.39 30.54
CA LEU A 282 10.69 19.78 30.87
C LEU A 282 10.87 21.30 30.89
N ASP A 283 10.13 22.07 30.10
CA ASP A 283 10.11 23.54 30.12
C ASP A 283 9.51 24.10 31.42
N GLY A 284 8.65 23.33 32.10
CA GLY A 284 8.14 23.63 33.45
C GLY A 284 9.09 23.27 34.59
N TYR A 285 10.12 22.45 34.33
CA TYR A 285 11.25 22.33 35.25
C TYR A 285 12.14 23.54 35.01
N PRO A 286 12.52 24.32 36.04
CA PRO A 286 13.56 25.31 35.86
C PRO A 286 14.79 24.56 35.34
N VAL A 287 15.13 24.78 34.07
CA VAL A 287 16.46 24.49 33.56
C VAL A 287 17.36 25.19 34.55
N ALA A 288 18.03 24.41 35.41
CA ALA A 288 19.01 24.95 36.34
C ALA A 288 19.83 25.93 35.50
N PRO A 289 19.91 27.22 35.89
CA PRO A 289 20.43 28.26 35.03
C PRO A 289 21.69 27.70 34.40
N GLN A 290 21.68 27.53 33.07
CA GLN A 290 22.84 26.99 32.38
C GLN A 290 24.01 27.77 32.94
N PRO A 291 25.01 27.13 33.58
CA PRO A 291 26.11 27.86 34.20
C PRO A 291 26.59 28.79 33.10
N GLN A 292 26.42 30.10 33.32
CA GLN A 292 26.66 31.12 32.31
C GLN A 292 28.00 30.74 31.71
N ARG A 293 28.04 30.40 30.41
CA ARG A 293 29.30 30.03 29.78
C ARG A 293 30.25 31.16 30.14
N PRO A 294 31.30 30.92 30.95
CA PRO A 294 32.19 32.00 31.32
C PRO A 294 32.63 32.63 30.01
N ARG A 295 32.58 33.97 29.95
CA ARG A 295 33.02 34.73 28.77
C ARG A 295 34.26 34.05 28.20
N PRO A 296 34.38 33.85 26.87
CA PRO A 296 35.56 33.21 26.29
C PRO A 296 36.79 33.99 26.77
N VAL A 297 37.52 33.41 27.71
CA VAL A 297 38.79 33.94 28.19
C VAL A 297 39.81 33.55 27.15
N ASP A 298 40.63 34.51 26.71
CA ASP A 298 41.63 34.31 25.66
C ASP A 298 42.50 33.07 26.00
N PRO A 299 42.50 32.02 25.16
CA PRO A 299 43.28 30.80 25.40
C PRO A 299 44.79 31.02 25.52
N LEU A 300 45.29 32.21 25.15
CA LEU A 300 46.70 32.58 25.19
C LEU A 300 47.10 33.41 26.42
N GLU A 301 46.18 33.71 27.33
CA GLU A 301 46.51 34.42 28.57
C GLU A 301 47.38 33.55 29.49
N LYS A 302 48.67 33.90 29.62
CA LYS A 302 49.62 33.23 30.52
C LYS A 302 49.18 33.39 31.98
N TYR A 303 49.37 32.32 32.77
CA TYR A 303 49.11 32.35 34.20
C TYR A 303 50.29 33.02 34.93
N GLU A 304 50.07 34.15 35.58
CA GLU A 304 51.08 34.74 36.46
C GLU A 304 51.04 34.01 37.82
N GLY A 305 51.89 32.99 37.96
CA GLY A 305 52.00 32.19 39.17
C GLY A 305 52.97 31.01 39.01
N PRO A 306 53.03 30.09 40.00
CA PRO A 306 54.01 29.00 40.06
C PRO A 306 54.01 28.04 38.87
N PHE A 307 52.99 28.13 38.01
CA PHE A 307 52.74 27.28 36.85
C PHE A 307 52.69 28.09 35.54
N ALA A 308 53.46 29.18 35.44
CA ALA A 308 53.43 30.10 34.30
C ALA A 308 53.70 29.46 32.92
N GLU A 309 54.28 28.26 32.90
CA GLU A 309 54.53 27.48 31.68
C GLU A 309 53.28 26.74 31.17
N LEU A 310 52.28 26.56 32.03
CA LEU A 310 51.00 25.93 31.69
C LEU A 310 50.02 26.98 31.18
N THR A 311 49.23 26.60 30.18
CA THR A 311 48.04 27.38 29.82
C THR A 311 46.98 27.22 30.91
N ARG A 312 46.02 28.14 30.99
CA ARG A 312 44.93 28.03 31.97
C ARG A 312 44.18 26.70 31.87
N ARG A 313 43.96 26.17 30.66
CA ARG A 313 43.33 24.86 30.45
C ARG A 313 44.19 23.69 30.89
N GLU A 314 45.51 23.78 30.71
CA GLU A 314 46.44 22.80 31.25
C GLU A 314 46.50 22.85 32.78
N LEU A 315 46.40 24.04 33.37
CA LEU A 315 46.32 24.22 34.83
C LEU A 315 45.00 23.68 35.40
N ASP A 316 43.87 23.92 34.73
CA ASP A 316 42.57 23.34 35.12
C ASP A 316 42.66 21.82 35.13
N VAL A 317 43.21 21.22 34.07
CA VAL A 317 43.43 19.78 34.00
C VAL A 317 44.37 19.30 35.12
N LEU A 318 45.47 20.01 35.40
CA LEU A 318 46.40 19.66 36.48
C LEU A 318 45.71 19.66 37.86
N ARG A 319 44.84 20.63 38.14
CA ARG A 319 44.08 20.69 39.41
C ARG A 319 43.21 19.46 39.58
N HIS A 320 42.51 19.04 38.54
CA HIS A 320 41.70 17.82 38.60
C HIS A 320 42.55 16.53 38.68
N LEU A 321 43.74 16.50 38.06
CA LEU A 321 44.68 15.39 38.22
C LEU A 321 45.14 15.23 39.67
N VAL A 322 45.38 16.33 40.37
CA VAL A 322 45.77 16.35 41.80
C VAL A 322 44.64 15.80 42.68
N LEU A 323 43.38 16.03 42.30
CA LEU A 323 42.20 15.46 42.95
C LEU A 323 42.00 13.96 42.67
N GLY A 324 42.85 13.34 41.84
CA GLY A 324 42.81 11.91 41.52
C GLY A 324 41.76 11.53 40.47
N GLU A 325 41.18 12.50 39.78
CA GLU A 325 40.09 12.25 38.84
C GLU A 325 40.55 11.53 37.56
N SER A 326 39.68 10.66 37.02
CA SER A 326 39.89 9.99 35.73
C SER A 326 39.68 10.94 34.54
N ASN A 327 40.24 10.63 33.38
CA ASN A 327 40.07 11.50 32.19
C ASN A 327 38.61 11.69 31.79
N SER A 328 37.74 10.71 32.06
CA SER A 328 36.30 10.80 31.82
C SER A 328 35.61 11.75 32.79
N GLN A 329 36.03 11.76 34.06
CA GLN A 329 35.53 12.70 35.07
C GLN A 329 36.00 14.13 34.79
N ILE A 330 37.27 14.30 34.44
CA ILE A 330 37.83 15.60 34.03
C ILE A 330 37.12 16.14 32.78
N ALA A 331 36.83 15.26 31.82
CA ALA A 331 36.10 15.60 30.60
C ALA A 331 34.69 16.10 30.91
N ALA A 332 33.98 15.44 31.82
CA ALA A 332 32.67 15.87 32.29
C ALA A 332 32.75 17.20 33.05
N ALA A 333 33.73 17.37 33.95
CA ALA A 333 33.90 18.58 34.74
C ALA A 333 34.27 19.81 33.90
N LEU A 334 35.08 19.62 32.85
CA LEU A 334 35.56 20.69 31.98
C LEU A 334 34.74 20.83 30.68
N PHE A 335 33.67 20.04 30.51
CA PHE A 335 32.80 20.04 29.32
C PHE A 335 33.56 19.87 28.00
N VAL A 336 34.50 18.93 27.95
CA VAL A 336 35.31 18.59 26.77
C VAL A 336 35.34 17.08 26.53
N SER A 337 35.86 16.64 25.39
CA SER A 337 35.98 15.20 25.12
C SER A 337 37.10 14.54 25.95
N PRO A 338 36.98 13.24 26.33
CA PRO A 338 38.08 12.50 26.97
C PRO A 338 39.37 12.47 26.15
N GLY A 339 39.27 12.51 24.81
CA GLY A 339 40.42 12.62 23.91
C GLY A 339 41.13 13.97 24.04
N THR A 340 40.37 15.05 24.19
CA THR A 340 40.89 16.40 24.44
C THR A 340 41.62 16.46 25.79
N VAL A 341 41.05 15.86 26.85
CA VAL A 341 41.71 15.74 28.15
C VAL A 341 43.02 14.96 28.04
N LYS A 342 43.04 13.83 27.33
CA LYS A 342 44.26 13.02 27.13
C LYS A 342 45.39 13.84 26.51
N THR A 343 45.07 14.70 25.55
CA THR A 343 46.03 15.62 24.92
C THR A 343 46.54 16.67 25.92
N HIS A 344 45.65 17.29 26.71
CA HIS A 344 46.07 18.25 27.74
C HIS A 344 46.92 17.60 28.83
N VAL A 345 46.58 16.39 29.30
CA VAL A 345 47.39 15.64 30.27
C VAL A 345 48.79 15.40 29.72
N LYS A 346 48.92 14.97 28.46
CA LYS A 346 50.24 14.77 27.83
C LYS A 346 51.06 16.07 27.79
N ASN A 347 50.42 17.19 27.49
CA ASN A 347 51.09 18.49 27.45
C ASN A 347 51.49 18.98 28.84
N VAL A 348 50.64 18.79 29.86
CA VAL A 348 50.93 19.09 31.26
C VAL A 348 52.14 18.32 31.75
N LEU A 349 52.17 16.99 31.55
CA LEU A 349 53.29 16.14 31.96
C LEU A 349 54.60 16.58 31.29
N ARG A 350 54.55 16.83 29.97
CA ARG A 350 55.71 17.32 29.21
C ARG A 350 56.22 18.67 29.72
N LYS A 351 55.33 19.62 29.97
CA LYS A 351 55.69 20.98 30.43
C LYS A 351 56.19 21.01 31.86
N LEU A 352 55.67 20.14 32.74
CA LEU A 352 56.16 19.99 34.10
C LEU A 352 57.43 19.12 34.21
N GLY A 353 57.87 18.50 33.11
CA GLY A 353 59.05 17.64 33.05
C GLY A 353 58.88 16.31 33.80
N VAL A 354 57.66 15.80 33.90
CA VAL A 354 57.32 14.59 34.65
C VAL A 354 56.78 13.48 33.74
N SER A 355 56.92 12.23 34.16
CA SER A 355 56.63 11.06 33.31
C SER A 355 55.23 10.48 33.53
N ASN A 356 54.64 10.70 34.71
CA ASN A 356 53.34 10.14 35.06
C ASN A 356 52.50 11.06 35.94
N ARG A 357 51.21 10.71 36.08
CA ARG A 357 50.22 11.48 36.84
C ARG A 357 50.59 11.66 38.31
N ALA A 358 51.17 10.65 38.95
CA ALA A 358 51.55 10.71 40.36
C ALA A 358 52.70 11.71 40.57
N GLU A 359 53.69 11.71 39.68
CA GLU A 359 54.77 12.70 39.66
C GLU A 359 54.24 14.12 39.40
N ALA A 360 53.25 14.28 38.53
CA ALA A 360 52.60 15.57 38.31
C ALA A 360 51.93 16.12 39.57
N THR A 361 51.25 15.26 40.34
CA THR A 361 50.63 15.63 41.62
C THR A 361 51.68 16.00 42.66
N ALA A 362 52.77 15.23 42.77
CA ALA A 362 53.88 15.55 43.67
C ALA A 362 54.51 16.91 43.31
N ARG A 363 54.75 17.15 42.01
CA ARG A 363 55.31 18.40 41.49
C ARG A 363 54.40 19.60 41.75
N TYR A 364 53.08 19.41 41.65
CA TYR A 364 52.10 20.44 42.01
C TYR A 364 52.23 20.88 43.48
N HIS A 365 52.30 19.93 44.41
CA HIS A 365 52.45 20.24 45.83
C HIS A 365 53.81 20.91 46.15
N GLU A 366 54.90 20.47 45.51
CA GLU A 366 56.22 21.10 45.65
C GLU A 366 56.22 22.57 45.22
N LEU A 367 55.64 22.88 44.05
CA LEU A 367 55.57 24.25 43.52
C LEU A 367 54.64 25.14 44.37
N MET A 368 53.56 24.58 44.92
CA MET A 368 52.67 25.32 45.83
C MET A 368 53.30 25.59 47.20
N GLN A 369 54.22 24.75 47.66
CA GLN A 369 54.96 24.97 48.92
C GLN A 369 56.07 26.00 48.78
N ARG A 370 56.72 26.10 47.61
CA ARG A 370 57.77 27.10 47.33
C ARG A 370 57.27 28.53 47.16
N HIS A 371 55.97 28.72 46.95
CA HIS A 371 55.33 30.01 46.72
C HIS A 371 54.37 30.45 47.84
N ARG A 372 54.44 29.80 49.01
CA ARG A 372 53.93 30.32 50.28
C ARG A 372 55.07 30.96 51.05
#